data_AF-T0LSQ1-F1
#
_entry.id   AF-T0LSQ1-F1
#
_cell.length_a   1.000
_cell.length_b   1.000
_cell.length_c   1.000
_cell.angle_alpha   90.00
_cell.angle_beta   90.00
_cell.angle_gamma   90.00
#
_symmetry.space_group_name_H-M   'P 1'
#
loop_
_entity.id
_entity.type
_entity.pdbx_description
1 polymer ?
#
loop_
_entity_poly.entity_id
_entity_poly.type
_entity_poly.pdbx_seq_one_letter_code
_entity_poly.pdbx_strand_id
1 'polypeptide(L)'
;MTGDRFNYYLKTIMNASLPDYSVISELLENDMQLSVEEVSELERLIGIYLSIHNKGTIRVVNNITGKEEIPPSTKEDDFGGTSIYEGEVFVYGLKWKVYRPANGFENSAVQKWYYNEKVSSILDDILSSVVPGRIKNYFELPPWVLGTIYAPNSYYLPIADIINLAIARRLITGWEFLIESGIPRNYIETIRSKDLGNIS
;
A
#
# COMPACT_ATOMS: atom_id res chain seq x y z
N MET A 1 -46.07 3.70 -8.84
CA MET A 1 -45.03 2.80 -8.28
C MET A 1 -43.65 3.36 -8.64
N THR A 2 -43.41 4.65 -8.42
CA THR A 2 -42.22 5.36 -8.95
C THR A 2 -40.98 5.24 -8.06
N GLY A 3 -41.11 4.90 -6.77
CA GLY A 3 -39.95 4.75 -5.88
C GLY A 3 -39.29 3.35 -5.86
N ASP A 4 -39.98 2.31 -6.30
CA ASP A 4 -39.47 0.92 -6.17
C ASP A 4 -38.33 0.64 -7.15
N ARG A 5 -38.42 1.21 -8.36
CA ARG A 5 -37.40 1.06 -9.41
C ARG A 5 -36.12 1.82 -9.08
N PHE A 6 -36.22 3.06 -8.61
CA PHE A 6 -35.07 3.83 -8.14
C PHE A 6 -34.33 3.11 -7.01
N ASN A 7 -35.05 2.60 -6.01
CA ASN A 7 -34.47 1.87 -4.88
C ASN A 7 -33.83 0.54 -5.29
N TYR A 8 -34.38 -0.13 -6.32
CA TYR A 8 -33.76 -1.32 -6.89
C TYR A 8 -32.40 -0.99 -7.50
N TYR A 9 -32.31 0.02 -8.37
CA TYR A 9 -31.04 0.40 -8.99
C TYR A 9 -30.02 0.91 -7.99
N LEU A 10 -30.46 1.68 -6.98
CA LEU A 10 -29.58 2.12 -5.89
C LEU A 10 -28.94 0.92 -5.18
N LYS A 11 -29.72 -0.10 -4.83
CA LYS A 11 -29.19 -1.33 -4.20
C LYS A 11 -28.27 -2.11 -5.14
N THR A 12 -28.58 -2.15 -6.43
CA THR A 12 -27.74 -2.81 -7.43
C THR A 12 -26.39 -2.10 -7.57
N ILE A 13 -26.38 -0.76 -7.68
CA ILE A 13 -25.16 0.07 -7.75
C ILE A 13 -24.30 -0.15 -6.49
N MET A 14 -24.90 -0.17 -5.31
CA MET A 14 -24.15 -0.35 -4.04
C MET A 14 -23.48 -1.73 -3.89
N ASN A 15 -23.95 -2.75 -4.62
CA ASN A 15 -23.41 -4.12 -4.55
C ASN A 15 -22.73 -4.56 -5.86
N ALA A 16 -22.63 -3.67 -6.84
CA ALA A 16 -22.06 -3.93 -8.15
C ALA A 16 -20.53 -3.95 -8.13
N SER A 17 -19.93 -4.77 -9.00
CA SER A 17 -18.50 -4.72 -9.29
C SER A 17 -18.21 -3.72 -10.42
N LEU A 18 -16.95 -3.31 -10.57
CA LEU A 18 -16.51 -2.31 -11.57
C LEU A 18 -17.04 -2.55 -12.99
N PRO A 19 -16.98 -3.78 -13.55
CA PRO A 19 -17.51 -4.09 -14.87
C PRO A 19 -19.04 -3.98 -14.99
N ASP A 20 -19.76 -4.07 -13.88
CA ASP A 20 -21.24 -4.08 -13.88
C ASP A 20 -21.80 -2.66 -14.08
N TYR A 21 -21.03 -1.61 -13.75
CA TYR A 21 -21.50 -0.23 -13.85
C TYR A 21 -21.85 0.20 -15.28
N SER A 22 -21.12 -0.26 -16.30
CA SER A 22 -21.46 0.06 -17.69
C SER A 22 -22.78 -0.60 -18.11
N VAL A 23 -23.01 -1.83 -17.66
CA VAL A 23 -24.26 -2.57 -17.92
C VAL A 23 -25.42 -1.89 -17.19
N ILE A 24 -25.21 -1.43 -15.96
CA ILE A 24 -26.24 -0.72 -15.19
C ILE A 24 -26.59 0.63 -15.84
N SER A 25 -25.60 1.39 -16.33
CA SER A 25 -25.86 2.65 -17.06
C SER A 25 -26.69 2.43 -18.32
N GLU A 26 -26.38 1.41 -19.13
CA GLU A 26 -27.19 1.07 -20.30
C GLU A 26 -28.63 0.67 -19.91
N LEU A 27 -28.82 -0.01 -18.79
CA LEU A 27 -30.16 -0.35 -18.29
C LEU A 27 -30.93 0.89 -17.82
N LEU A 28 -30.27 1.87 -17.21
CA LEU A 28 -30.89 3.12 -16.75
C LEU A 28 -31.38 3.98 -17.92
N GLU A 29 -30.56 4.14 -18.97
CA GLU A 29 -30.92 4.92 -20.17
C GLU A 29 -32.15 4.36 -20.89
N ASN A 30 -32.36 3.05 -20.79
CA ASN A 30 -33.46 2.34 -21.46
C ASN A 30 -34.69 2.13 -20.55
N ASP A 31 -34.65 2.53 -19.28
CA ASP A 31 -35.76 2.31 -18.34
C ASP A 31 -36.77 3.47 -18.38
N MET A 32 -37.83 3.29 -19.16
CA MET A 32 -38.93 4.27 -19.32
C MET A 32 -39.75 4.52 -18.03
N GLN A 33 -39.50 3.78 -16.94
CA GLN A 33 -40.22 3.95 -15.68
C GLN A 33 -39.53 4.93 -14.71
N LEU A 34 -38.28 5.30 -14.98
CA LEU A 34 -37.55 6.30 -14.20
C LEU A 34 -37.76 7.70 -14.79
N SER A 35 -37.82 8.70 -13.92
CA SER A 35 -37.76 10.09 -14.35
C SER A 35 -36.34 10.47 -14.79
N VAL A 36 -36.21 11.53 -15.59
CA VAL A 36 -34.91 12.04 -16.03
C VAL A 36 -34.03 12.45 -14.84
N GLU A 37 -34.66 13.00 -13.79
CA GLU A 37 -33.99 13.39 -12.56
C GLU A 37 -33.49 12.17 -11.77
N GLU A 38 -34.28 11.10 -11.72
CA GLU A 38 -33.92 9.83 -11.07
C GLU A 38 -32.76 9.13 -11.78
N VAL A 39 -32.77 9.11 -13.12
CA VAL A 39 -31.66 8.59 -13.93
C VAL A 39 -30.39 9.40 -13.69
N SER A 40 -30.49 10.73 -13.76
CA SER A 40 -29.34 11.62 -13.56
C SER A 40 -28.70 11.46 -12.17
N GLU A 41 -29.51 11.25 -11.13
CA GLU A 41 -28.99 11.02 -9.78
C GLU A 41 -28.29 9.65 -9.63
N LEU A 42 -28.83 8.60 -10.26
CA LEU A 42 -28.22 7.27 -10.26
C LEU A 42 -26.91 7.25 -11.08
N GLU A 43 -26.86 7.95 -12.22
CA GLU A 43 -25.65 8.13 -13.00
C GLU A 43 -24.59 8.94 -12.27
N ARG A 44 -25.00 9.99 -11.53
CA ARG A 44 -24.10 10.75 -10.66
C ARG A 44 -23.47 9.87 -9.60
N LEU A 45 -24.25 8.95 -9.00
CA LEU A 45 -23.74 7.97 -8.04
C LEU A 45 -22.76 6.99 -8.69
N ILE A 46 -23.09 6.43 -9.86
CA ILE A 46 -22.17 5.58 -10.63
C ILE A 46 -20.87 6.34 -10.93
N GLY A 47 -20.95 7.61 -11.35
CA GLY A 47 -19.79 8.47 -11.59
C GLY A 47 -18.94 8.69 -10.34
N ILE A 48 -19.55 8.86 -9.17
CA ILE A 48 -18.83 8.94 -7.89
C ILE A 48 -18.10 7.63 -7.60
N TYR A 49 -18.78 6.48 -7.69
CA TYR A 49 -18.16 5.18 -7.42
C TYR A 49 -17.06 4.85 -8.44
N LEU A 50 -17.27 5.15 -9.72
CA LEU A 50 -16.24 5.04 -10.75
C LEU A 50 -15.08 5.98 -10.48
N SER A 51 -15.30 7.22 -10.03
CA SER A 51 -14.21 8.15 -9.70
C SER A 51 -13.37 7.69 -8.50
N ILE A 52 -14.01 7.06 -7.50
CA ILE A 52 -13.35 6.47 -6.35
C ILE A 52 -12.47 5.29 -6.79
N HIS A 53 -12.95 4.50 -7.76
CA HIS A 53 -12.18 3.40 -8.36
C HIS A 53 -11.13 3.85 -9.40
N ASN A 54 -11.37 4.94 -10.13
CA ASN A 54 -10.47 5.51 -11.17
C ASN A 54 -9.36 6.40 -10.61
N LYS A 55 -9.27 6.58 -9.29
CA LYS A 55 -8.06 7.13 -8.67
C LYS A 55 -6.80 6.29 -8.94
N GLY A 56 -6.92 5.11 -9.58
CA GLY A 56 -5.81 4.23 -9.93
C GLY A 56 -5.36 4.20 -11.40
N THR A 57 -5.90 4.98 -12.35
CA THR A 57 -5.36 4.94 -13.74
C THR A 57 -5.63 6.21 -14.54
N ILE A 58 -4.86 7.26 -14.26
CA ILE A 58 -4.70 8.38 -15.19
C ILE A 58 -4.09 7.80 -16.48
N ARG A 59 -4.64 8.07 -17.66
CA ARG A 59 -4.02 7.77 -18.96
C ARG A 59 -3.52 9.08 -19.56
N VAL A 60 -2.31 9.09 -20.12
CA VAL A 60 -1.69 10.29 -20.69
C VAL A 60 -1.53 10.11 -22.18
N VAL A 61 -1.95 11.09 -22.97
CA VAL A 61 -1.76 11.09 -24.42
C VAL A 61 -0.34 11.58 -24.70
N ASN A 62 0.47 10.72 -25.32
CA ASN A 62 1.82 11.10 -25.72
C ASN A 62 1.75 12.13 -26.86
N ASN A 63 2.29 13.32 -26.64
CA ASN A 63 2.21 14.44 -27.57
C ASN A 63 2.95 14.19 -28.92
N ILE A 64 3.82 13.19 -28.98
CA ILE A 64 4.61 12.85 -30.18
C ILE A 64 3.94 11.72 -30.97
N THR A 65 3.41 10.71 -30.28
CA THR A 65 2.84 9.52 -30.93
C THR A 65 1.32 9.57 -31.08
N GLY A 66 0.64 10.47 -30.35
CA GLY A 66 -0.82 10.61 -30.33
C GLY A 66 -1.55 9.41 -29.73
N LYS A 67 -0.82 8.45 -29.14
CA LYS A 67 -1.38 7.24 -28.54
C LYS A 67 -1.63 7.44 -27.06
N GLU A 68 -2.72 6.85 -26.57
CA GLU A 68 -2.93 6.69 -25.14
C GLU A 68 -1.85 5.77 -24.58
N GLU A 69 -1.02 6.33 -23.73
CA GLU A 69 -0.01 5.59 -22.99
C GLU A 69 -0.37 5.64 -21.50
N ILE A 70 -0.01 4.58 -20.79
CA ILE A 70 -0.04 4.62 -19.33
C ILE A 70 1.00 5.68 -18.93
N PRO A 71 0.69 6.66 -18.06
CA PRO A 71 1.68 7.61 -17.59
C PRO A 71 2.90 6.84 -17.12
N PRO A 72 4.12 7.40 -17.26
CA PRO A 72 5.27 6.81 -16.60
C PRO A 72 4.90 6.62 -15.14
N SER A 73 4.79 5.36 -14.71
CA SER A 73 4.67 5.01 -13.32
C SER A 73 6.01 5.37 -12.69
N THR A 74 6.14 6.60 -12.21
CA THR A 74 6.73 6.74 -10.89
C THR A 74 5.93 5.78 -10.03
N LYS A 75 6.54 4.71 -9.49
CA LYS A 75 5.99 4.09 -8.28
C LYS A 75 5.65 5.28 -7.40
N GLU A 76 4.37 5.58 -7.22
CA GLU A 76 3.98 6.62 -6.28
C GLU A 76 4.38 6.05 -4.93
N ASP A 77 5.58 6.40 -4.47
CA ASP A 77 6.11 6.01 -3.17
C ASP A 77 5.39 6.79 -2.05
N ASP A 78 4.13 7.13 -2.26
CA ASP A 78 3.21 7.75 -1.30
C ASP A 78 2.61 6.70 -0.35
N PHE A 79 2.67 5.41 -0.73
CA PHE A 79 2.12 4.31 0.08
C PHE A 79 0.65 4.57 0.45
N GLY A 80 -0.14 5.05 -0.52
CA GLY A 80 -1.57 5.31 -0.35
C GLY A 80 -1.92 6.53 0.50
N GLY A 81 -1.16 7.63 0.41
CA GLY A 81 -1.40 8.86 1.17
C GLY A 81 -0.82 8.83 2.58
N THR A 82 -0.11 7.77 2.95
CA THR A 82 0.30 7.52 4.34
C THR A 82 1.69 8.07 4.65
N SER A 83 2.46 8.38 3.62
CA SER A 83 3.89 8.64 3.74
C SER A 83 4.31 9.83 2.90
N ILE A 84 5.15 10.69 3.46
CA ILE A 84 5.70 11.84 2.76
C ILE A 84 7.17 11.55 2.47
N TYR A 85 7.52 11.52 1.19
CA TYR A 85 8.90 11.33 0.73
C TYR A 85 9.76 12.55 1.07
N GLU A 86 10.85 12.34 1.80
CA GLU A 86 11.79 13.38 2.21
C GLU A 86 13.04 13.45 1.33
N GLY A 87 13.25 12.47 0.44
CA GLY A 87 14.42 12.39 -0.42
C GLY A 87 15.18 11.07 -0.28
N GLU A 88 16.42 11.08 -0.76
CA GLU A 88 17.31 9.91 -0.72
C GLU A 88 18.58 10.19 0.06
N VAL A 89 19.06 9.16 0.76
CA VAL A 89 20.33 9.20 1.49
C VAL A 89 21.17 8.00 1.07
N PHE A 90 22.45 8.22 0.78
CA PHE A 90 23.40 7.15 0.49
C PHE A 90 24.15 6.74 1.76
N VAL A 91 23.83 5.56 2.30
CA VAL A 91 24.44 5.04 3.53
C VAL A 91 24.63 3.53 3.40
N TYR A 92 25.67 2.98 4.05
CA TYR A 92 26.00 1.56 3.99
C TYR A 92 26.27 1.03 2.57
N GLY A 93 26.71 1.91 1.67
CA GLY A 93 26.93 1.57 0.27
C GLY A 93 25.66 1.42 -0.57
N LEU A 94 24.49 1.80 -0.04
CA LEU A 94 23.20 1.73 -0.72
C LEU A 94 22.50 3.08 -0.71
N LYS A 95 21.66 3.31 -1.72
CA LYS A 95 20.74 4.44 -1.80
C LYS A 95 19.44 4.07 -1.09
N TRP A 96 19.06 4.84 -0.09
CA TRP A 96 17.84 4.65 0.69
C TRP A 96 16.87 5.77 0.41
N LYS A 97 15.60 5.44 0.18
CA LYS A 97 14.51 6.42 0.14
C LYS A 97 14.05 6.68 1.57
N VAL A 98 13.86 7.94 1.92
CA VAL A 98 13.46 8.35 3.27
C VAL A 98 12.04 8.85 3.26
N TYR A 99 11.24 8.35 4.19
CA TYR A 99 9.85 8.74 4.36
C TYR A 99 9.59 9.17 5.80
N ARG A 100 8.62 10.04 5.97
CA ARG A 100 8.01 10.40 7.26
C ARG A 100 6.51 10.14 7.22
N PRO A 101 5.83 9.96 8.37
CA PRO A 101 4.39 9.81 8.39
C PRO A 101 3.68 11.05 7.83
N ALA A 102 2.58 10.83 7.12
CA ALA A 102 1.61 11.87 6.79
C ALA A 102 0.82 12.30 8.04
N ASN A 103 0.06 13.39 7.95
CA ASN A 103 -0.58 14.02 9.11
C ASN A 103 -1.49 13.07 9.93
N GLY A 104 -2.10 12.07 9.30
CA GLY A 104 -2.91 11.05 9.98
C GLY A 104 -2.13 10.02 10.81
N PHE A 105 -0.80 10.02 10.71
CA PHE A 105 0.12 9.06 11.31
C PHE A 105 1.20 9.71 12.18
N GLU A 106 1.10 11.02 12.45
CA GLU A 106 2.10 11.81 13.19
C GLU A 106 2.38 11.26 14.60
N ASN A 107 1.40 10.60 15.23
CA ASN A 107 1.55 10.01 16.57
C ASN A 107 2.27 8.64 16.57
N SER A 108 2.76 8.16 15.42
CA SER A 108 3.52 6.91 15.33
C SER A 108 4.79 6.96 16.18
N ALA A 109 5.16 5.84 16.80
CA ALA A 109 6.46 5.72 17.47
C ALA A 109 7.65 5.86 16.50
N VAL A 110 7.43 5.58 15.21
CA VAL A 110 8.43 5.71 14.15
C VAL A 110 8.13 6.95 13.32
N GLN A 111 9.03 7.94 13.41
CA GLN A 111 8.91 9.23 12.74
C GLN A 111 9.66 9.30 11.40
N LYS A 112 10.59 8.36 11.16
CA LYS A 112 11.33 8.23 9.90
C LYS A 112 11.50 6.77 9.53
N TRP A 113 11.29 6.46 8.26
CA TRP A 113 11.48 5.14 7.70
C TRP A 113 12.44 5.20 6.51
N TYR A 114 13.44 4.33 6.52
CA TYR A 114 14.46 4.22 5.49
C TYR A 114 14.18 2.96 4.68
N TYR A 115 13.80 3.13 3.43
CA TYR A 115 13.41 2.05 2.54
C TYR A 115 14.48 1.80 1.48
N ASN A 116 14.79 0.53 1.27
CA ASN A 116 15.58 0.08 0.14
C ASN A 116 14.96 -1.21 -0.39
N GLU A 117 14.47 -1.18 -1.62
CA GLU A 117 13.74 -2.28 -2.25
C GLU A 117 14.50 -3.61 -2.20
N LYS A 118 15.81 -3.59 -2.50
CA LYS A 118 16.64 -4.80 -2.46
C LYS A 118 16.71 -5.37 -1.04
N VAL A 119 16.98 -4.55 -0.04
CA VAL A 119 17.08 -5.00 1.36
C VAL A 119 15.74 -5.48 1.87
N SER A 120 14.65 -4.74 1.62
CA SER A 120 13.30 -5.12 2.02
C SER A 120 12.89 -6.46 1.42
N SER A 121 13.11 -6.67 0.12
CA SER A 121 12.82 -7.95 -0.55
C SER A 121 13.60 -9.12 0.06
N ILE A 122 14.90 -8.97 0.33
CA ILE A 122 15.70 -10.02 0.98
C ILE A 122 15.14 -10.33 2.38
N LEU A 123 14.78 -9.30 3.15
CA LEU A 123 14.22 -9.49 4.49
C LEU A 123 12.84 -10.15 4.45
N ASP A 124 11.97 -9.78 3.51
CA ASP A 124 10.66 -10.40 3.34
C ASP A 124 10.78 -11.87 2.93
N ASP A 125 11.67 -12.19 2.00
CA ASP A 125 11.91 -13.57 1.58
C ASP A 125 12.39 -14.46 2.74
N ILE A 126 13.32 -13.95 3.55
CA ILE A 126 13.94 -14.72 4.64
C ILE A 126 13.07 -14.77 5.90
N LEU A 127 12.42 -13.66 6.26
CA LEU A 127 11.81 -13.46 7.57
C LEU A 127 10.27 -13.47 7.56
N SER A 128 9.61 -13.53 6.41
CA SER A 128 8.13 -13.52 6.31
C SER A 128 7.42 -14.48 7.26
N SER A 129 8.02 -15.65 7.52
CA SER A 129 7.45 -16.69 8.39
C SER A 129 7.40 -16.32 9.88
N VAL A 130 8.20 -15.35 10.31
CA VAL A 130 8.26 -14.86 11.71
C VAL A 130 7.63 -13.50 11.92
N VAL A 131 7.25 -12.83 10.83
CA VAL A 131 6.57 -11.54 10.87
C VAL A 131 5.19 -11.65 11.55
N PRO A 132 4.81 -10.69 12.41
CA PRO A 132 3.46 -10.60 12.98
C PRO A 132 2.36 -10.61 11.93
N GLY A 133 1.32 -11.43 12.13
CA GLY A 133 0.21 -11.55 11.18
C GLY A 133 0.59 -12.22 9.86
N ARG A 134 1.87 -12.63 9.66
CA ARG A 134 2.39 -13.22 8.42
C ARG A 134 2.07 -12.35 7.19
N ILE A 135 2.12 -11.04 7.36
CA ILE A 135 1.92 -10.09 6.27
C ILE A 135 3.02 -10.29 5.24
N LYS A 136 2.61 -10.38 3.97
CA LYS A 136 3.52 -10.34 2.83
C LYS A 136 4.05 -8.91 2.67
N ASN A 137 5.33 -8.77 2.35
CA ASN A 137 5.97 -7.49 2.06
C ASN A 137 6.02 -6.55 3.28
N TYR A 138 6.17 -7.12 4.48
CA TYR A 138 6.20 -6.37 5.72
C TYR A 138 7.31 -5.32 5.75
N PHE A 139 8.48 -5.60 5.16
CA PHE A 139 9.60 -4.66 5.10
C PHE A 139 9.47 -3.65 3.96
N GLU A 140 8.49 -3.81 3.08
CA GLU A 140 8.13 -2.83 2.05
C GLU A 140 7.05 -1.85 2.52
N LEU A 141 6.48 -2.05 3.72
CA LEU A 141 5.44 -1.20 4.27
C LEU A 141 6.01 -0.22 5.30
N PRO A 142 5.53 1.04 5.33
CA PRO A 142 5.87 1.98 6.38
C PRO A 142 5.45 1.45 7.78
N PRO A 143 6.27 1.59 8.82
CA PRO A 143 5.95 1.12 10.16
C PRO A 143 4.63 1.63 10.73
N TRP A 144 4.26 2.88 10.42
CA TRP A 144 3.04 3.52 10.93
C TRP A 144 1.75 2.99 10.30
N VAL A 145 1.82 2.27 9.17
CA VAL A 145 0.62 1.67 8.57
C VAL A 145 0.29 0.30 9.19
N LEU A 146 1.24 -0.31 9.90
CA LEU A 146 1.06 -1.63 10.51
C LEU A 146 0.05 -1.56 11.67
N GLY A 147 -0.90 -2.50 11.67
CA GLY A 147 -1.99 -2.53 12.66
C GLY A 147 -3.13 -1.55 12.38
N THR A 148 -3.13 -0.89 11.22
CA THR A 148 -4.22 -0.04 10.76
C THR A 148 -5.05 -0.75 9.69
N ILE A 149 -6.05 -0.06 9.14
CA ILE A 149 -6.86 -0.57 8.02
C ILE A 149 -6.04 -0.91 6.77
N TYR A 150 -4.83 -0.35 6.62
CA TYR A 150 -3.94 -0.60 5.48
C TYR A 150 -3.14 -1.90 5.61
N ALA A 151 -2.91 -2.37 6.84
CA ALA A 151 -2.22 -3.63 7.14
C ALA A 151 -2.88 -4.28 8.37
N PRO A 152 -4.15 -4.72 8.25
CA PRO A 152 -4.91 -5.22 9.38
C PRO A 152 -4.28 -6.52 9.92
N ASN A 153 -4.35 -6.71 11.23
CA ASN A 153 -3.77 -7.87 11.94
C ASN A 153 -2.24 -7.94 11.95
N SER A 154 -1.54 -6.85 11.62
CA SER A 154 -0.12 -6.68 11.96
C SER A 154 0.06 -5.73 13.13
N TYR A 155 1.27 -5.69 13.63
CA TYR A 155 1.77 -4.59 14.46
C TYR A 155 3.23 -4.37 14.10
N TYR A 156 3.73 -3.17 14.34
CA TYR A 156 5.13 -2.89 14.15
C TYR A 156 5.98 -3.63 15.20
N LEU A 157 6.84 -4.50 14.71
CA LEU A 157 7.92 -5.14 15.43
C LEU A 157 9.26 -4.67 14.83
N PRO A 158 10.21 -4.15 15.64
CA PRO A 158 11.53 -3.77 15.18
C PRO A 158 12.25 -4.91 14.43
N ILE A 159 13.06 -4.54 13.43
CA ILE A 159 13.80 -5.51 12.60
C ILE A 159 14.68 -6.43 13.46
N ALA A 160 15.31 -5.89 14.51
CA ALA A 160 16.16 -6.67 15.41
C ALA A 160 15.39 -7.80 16.10
N ASP A 161 14.19 -7.51 16.61
CA ASP A 161 13.33 -8.49 17.26
C ASP A 161 12.88 -9.59 16.30
N ILE A 162 12.55 -9.23 15.06
CA ILE A 162 12.19 -10.21 14.02
C ILE A 162 13.36 -11.13 13.70
N ILE A 163 14.57 -10.58 13.57
CA ILE A 163 15.80 -11.35 13.31
C ILE A 163 16.10 -12.29 14.48
N ASN A 164 16.06 -11.77 15.71
CA ASN A 164 16.29 -12.56 16.92
C ASN A 164 15.26 -13.71 17.03
N LEU A 165 14.00 -13.45 16.70
CA LEU A 165 12.95 -14.47 16.66
C LEU A 165 13.21 -15.54 15.59
N ALA A 166 13.69 -15.16 14.40
CA ALA A 166 14.07 -16.10 13.35
C ALA A 166 15.23 -17.00 13.77
N ILE A 167 16.25 -16.44 14.43
CA ILE A 167 17.38 -17.19 14.99
C ILE A 167 16.89 -18.15 16.08
N ALA A 168 16.07 -17.68 17.02
CA ALA A 168 15.52 -18.50 18.11
C ALA A 168 14.69 -19.68 17.58
N ARG A 169 13.97 -19.48 16.47
CA ARG A 169 13.20 -20.51 15.76
C ARG A 169 14.03 -21.38 14.82
N ARG A 170 15.35 -21.13 14.73
CA ARG A 170 16.30 -21.85 13.86
C ARG A 170 15.94 -21.78 12.37
N LEU A 171 15.31 -20.69 11.95
CA LEU A 171 15.02 -20.42 10.53
C LEU A 171 16.23 -19.87 9.80
N ILE A 172 17.07 -19.12 10.51
CA ILE A 172 18.38 -18.67 10.06
C ILE A 172 19.45 -19.04 11.11
N THR A 173 20.69 -19.22 10.67
CA THR A 173 21.81 -19.65 11.54
C THR A 173 22.30 -18.56 12.48
N GLY A 174 22.09 -17.28 12.11
CA GLY A 174 22.55 -16.13 12.86
C GLY A 174 22.48 -14.85 12.02
N TRP A 175 22.99 -13.75 12.57
CA TRP A 175 23.02 -12.45 11.91
C TRP A 175 23.89 -12.43 10.63
N GLU A 176 24.97 -13.22 10.59
CA GLU A 176 25.86 -13.32 9.42
C GLU A 176 25.15 -13.89 8.18
N PHE A 177 24.12 -14.73 8.36
CA PHE A 177 23.32 -15.27 7.26
C PHE A 177 22.69 -14.17 6.40
N LEU A 178 22.29 -13.06 7.02
CA LEU A 178 21.71 -11.91 6.32
C LEU A 178 22.76 -11.17 5.48
N ILE A 179 24.02 -11.17 5.93
CA ILE A 179 25.14 -10.57 5.20
C ILE A 179 25.48 -11.44 3.98
N GLU A 180 25.55 -12.76 4.17
CA GLU A 180 25.74 -13.72 3.08
C GLU A 180 24.61 -13.65 2.04
N SER A 181 23.39 -13.33 2.49
CA SER A 181 22.21 -13.11 1.64
C SER A 181 22.26 -11.78 0.86
N GLY A 182 23.28 -10.95 1.08
CA GLY A 182 23.54 -9.73 0.31
C GLY A 182 23.14 -8.42 0.98
N ILE A 183 22.80 -8.44 2.27
CA ILE A 183 22.57 -7.21 3.06
C ILE A 183 23.92 -6.64 3.53
N PRO A 184 24.17 -5.32 3.43
CA PRO A 184 25.45 -4.75 3.85
C PRO A 184 25.78 -5.02 5.33
N ARG A 185 27.01 -5.49 5.60
CA ARG A 185 27.51 -5.78 6.95
C ARG A 185 27.29 -4.61 7.92
N ASN A 186 27.69 -3.41 7.53
CA ASN A 186 27.58 -2.22 8.37
C ASN A 186 26.13 -1.88 8.76
N TYR A 187 25.15 -2.23 7.92
CA TYR A 187 23.74 -2.04 8.22
C TYR A 187 23.27 -3.05 9.27
N ILE A 188 23.62 -4.33 9.09
CA ILE A 188 23.32 -5.40 10.06
C ILE A 188 23.93 -5.12 11.43
N GLU A 189 25.19 -4.68 11.47
CA GLU A 189 25.88 -4.30 12.72
C GLU A 189 25.22 -3.10 13.41
N THR A 190 24.69 -2.13 12.63
CA THR A 190 23.93 -1.00 13.19
C THR A 190 22.61 -1.47 13.81
N ILE A 191 21.88 -2.38 13.16
CA ILE A 191 20.63 -2.93 13.73
C ILE A 191 20.94 -3.65 15.04
N ARG A 192 21.96 -4.51 15.03
CA ARG A 192 22.37 -5.30 16.19
C ARG A 192 22.87 -4.44 17.35
N SER A 193 23.56 -3.34 17.09
CA SER A 193 24.03 -2.43 18.16
C SER A 193 22.91 -1.60 18.77
N LYS A 194 21.88 -1.21 17.99
CA LYS A 194 20.68 -0.54 18.52
C LYS A 194 19.86 -1.44 19.44
N ASP A 195 19.82 -2.74 19.16
CA ASP A 195 19.18 -3.76 20.01
C ASP A 195 19.87 -3.88 21.38
N LEU A 196 21.21 -3.97 21.38
CA LEU A 196 22.01 -4.03 22.61
C LEU A 196 21.92 -2.77 23.48
N GLY A 197 21.59 -1.62 22.88
CA GLY A 197 21.38 -0.35 23.57
C GLY A 197 19.98 -0.15 24.16
N ASN A 198 19.00 -1.00 23.81
CA ASN A 198 17.63 -0.96 24.33
C ASN A 198 17.40 -1.92 25.52
N ILE A 199 18.46 -2.52 26.06
CA ILE A 199 18.44 -3.17 27.36
C ILE A 199 18.60 -2.07 28.42
N SER A 200 17.51 -1.32 28.67
CA SER A 200 17.42 -0.33 29.74
C SER A 200 16.04 -0.36 30.38
#